data_AF-A0AAD9LK69-F1
#
_entry.id   AF-A0AAD9LK69-F1
#
_cell.length_a   1.000
_cell.length_b   1.000
_cell.length_c   1.000
_cell.angle_alpha   90.00
_cell.angle_beta   90.00
_cell.angle_gamma   90.00
#
_symmetry.space_group_name_H-M   'P 1'
#
loop_
_entity.id
_entity.type
_entity.pdbx_description
1 polymer ?
#
loop_
_entity_poly.entity_id
_entity_poly.type
_entity_poly.pdbx_seq_one_letter_code
_entity_poly.pdbx_strand_id
1 'polypeptide(L)'
;METAVVLEKRPKPETPAENLDNQKRILRTGLLGHLQRARDALVKEREKESVCYAVAIVMFLQTIKHMEKEQIVASKLEKMEQERLKTISDEFRSQLNSSEERLRTVESTLTEKNNAIMVSSVQLKIIWIQKIQLTRHYEYMGNFIATKTQPTIFWVPRNFNADLETLRGATKHFITQKVAAIASSDYFSTDINIE
;
A
#
# COMPACT_ATOMS: atom_id res chain seq x y z
N MET A 1 83.52 110.56 7.36
CA MET A 1 82.56 111.58 6.91
C MET A 1 82.11 111.14 5.53
N GLU A 2 80.86 110.77 5.22
CA GLU A 2 79.54 111.02 5.82
C GLU A 2 78.58 109.86 5.49
N THR A 3 77.57 109.69 6.34
CA THR A 3 76.42 108.77 6.27
C THR A 3 75.22 109.41 5.58
N ALA A 4 74.39 108.64 4.84
CA ALA A 4 73.00 109.01 4.49
C ALA A 4 72.17 107.73 4.19
N VAL A 5 71.50 107.13 5.17
CA VAL A 5 70.06 107.23 5.53
C VAL A 5 69.08 106.61 4.51
N VAL A 6 68.47 105.49 4.94
CA VAL A 6 67.33 104.77 4.36
C VAL A 6 66.02 105.50 4.73
N LEU A 7 65.13 105.68 3.76
CA LEU A 7 63.78 106.23 3.97
C LEU A 7 62.71 105.18 3.66
N GLU A 8 62.10 104.62 4.70
CA GLU A 8 60.88 103.81 4.63
C GLU A 8 59.67 104.69 4.21
N LYS A 9 58.92 104.26 3.20
CA LYS A 9 57.67 104.91 2.75
C LYS A 9 56.46 104.27 3.44
N ARG A 10 55.67 105.09 4.16
CA ARG A 10 54.37 104.74 4.78
C ARG A 10 53.36 104.18 3.77
N PRO A 11 52.45 103.25 4.17
CA PRO A 11 51.31 102.83 3.36
C PRO A 11 50.23 103.92 3.33
N LYS A 12 49.58 104.13 2.18
CA LYS A 12 48.47 105.09 2.00
C LYS A 12 47.14 104.48 2.48
N PRO A 13 46.24 105.26 3.11
CA PRO A 13 44.90 104.81 3.47
C PRO A 13 43.99 104.74 2.23
N GLU A 14 43.33 103.60 2.03
CA GLU A 14 42.39 103.34 0.93
C GLU A 14 41.07 104.09 1.12
N THR A 15 40.41 104.43 0.00
CA THR A 15 39.18 105.24 -0.01
C THR A 15 37.93 104.41 0.37
N PRO A 16 36.87 105.01 0.96
CA PRO A 16 35.71 104.27 1.47
C PRO A 16 34.88 103.53 0.40
N ALA A 17 35.03 103.86 -0.88
CA ALA A 17 34.32 103.19 -1.97
C ALA A 17 34.90 101.79 -2.30
N GLU A 18 36.21 101.61 -2.21
CA GLU A 18 36.89 100.34 -2.49
C GLU A 18 36.63 99.29 -1.38
N ASN A 19 36.47 99.73 -0.14
CA ASN A 19 36.15 98.86 0.99
C ASN A 19 34.75 98.22 0.89
N LEU A 20 33.74 98.95 0.42
CA LEU A 20 32.38 98.42 0.25
C LEU A 20 32.31 97.36 -0.85
N ASP A 21 33.04 97.55 -1.95
CA ASP A 21 33.07 96.57 -3.04
C ASP A 21 33.92 95.34 -2.71
N ASN A 22 35.01 95.52 -1.97
CA ASN A 22 35.77 94.40 -1.39
C ASN A 22 34.94 93.62 -0.37
N GLN A 23 34.19 94.29 0.53
CA GLN A 23 33.32 93.64 1.50
C GLN A 23 32.16 92.89 0.83
N LYS A 24 31.52 93.47 -0.19
CA LYS A 24 30.52 92.79 -1.03
C LYS A 24 31.11 91.60 -1.78
N ARG A 25 32.34 91.72 -2.29
CA ARG A 25 33.04 90.62 -2.97
C ARG A 25 33.37 89.49 -2.01
N ILE A 26 33.86 89.80 -0.81
CA ILE A 26 34.15 88.83 0.26
C ILE A 26 32.88 88.12 0.71
N LEU A 27 31.78 88.86 0.91
CA LEU A 27 30.46 88.29 1.22
C LEU A 27 29.96 87.40 0.09
N ARG A 28 30.10 87.82 -1.18
CA ARG A 28 29.73 87.01 -2.35
C ARG A 28 30.58 85.75 -2.48
N THR A 29 31.89 85.82 -2.26
CA THR A 29 32.78 84.65 -2.32
C THR A 29 32.56 83.70 -1.14
N GLY A 30 32.29 84.23 0.06
CA GLY A 30 31.94 83.43 1.22
C GLY A 30 30.60 82.71 1.03
N LEU A 31 29.58 83.43 0.57
CA LEU A 31 28.27 82.88 0.23
C LEU A 31 28.38 81.83 -0.88
N LEU A 32 29.12 82.12 -1.95
CA LEU A 32 29.36 81.16 -3.04
C LEU A 32 30.06 79.89 -2.54
N GLY A 33 31.04 80.02 -1.64
CA GLY A 33 31.73 78.88 -1.03
C GLY A 33 30.84 78.06 -0.08
N HIS A 34 29.87 78.69 0.60
CA HIS A 34 28.85 77.99 1.38
C HIS A 34 27.83 77.29 0.48
N LEU A 35 27.39 77.95 -0.60
CA LEU A 35 26.48 77.36 -1.59
C LEU A 35 27.13 76.19 -2.34
N GLN A 36 28.43 76.28 -2.65
CA GLN A 36 29.18 75.18 -3.27
C GLN A 36 29.31 73.99 -2.30
N ARG A 37 29.65 74.24 -1.03
CA ARG A 37 29.66 73.17 -0.01
C ARG A 37 28.28 72.55 0.23
N ALA A 38 27.21 73.35 0.23
CA ALA A 38 25.84 72.86 0.34
C ALA A 38 25.45 72.02 -0.89
N ARG A 39 25.85 72.45 -2.09
CA ARG A 39 25.68 71.68 -3.33
C ARG A 39 26.42 70.34 -3.25
N ASP A 40 27.68 70.34 -2.85
CA ASP A 40 28.49 69.12 -2.77
C ASP A 40 27.96 68.15 -1.69
N ALA A 41 27.45 68.68 -0.57
CA ALA A 41 26.78 67.88 0.46
C ALA A 41 25.48 67.24 -0.07
N LEU A 42 24.66 67.99 -0.79
CA LEU A 42 23.43 67.49 -1.41
C LEU A 42 23.71 66.42 -2.48
N VAL A 43 24.77 66.59 -3.29
CA VAL A 43 25.20 65.58 -4.26
C VAL A 43 25.63 64.30 -3.54
N LYS A 44 26.39 64.41 -2.45
CA LYS A 44 26.84 63.27 -1.64
C LYS A 44 25.70 62.53 -0.94
N GLU A 45 24.67 63.24 -0.46
CA GLU A 45 23.48 62.61 0.11
C GLU A 45 22.64 61.90 -0.96
N ARG A 46 22.43 62.53 -2.12
CA ARG A 46 21.75 61.90 -3.26
C ARG A 46 22.47 60.64 -3.73
N GLU A 47 23.80 60.65 -3.78
CA GLU A 47 24.60 59.46 -4.09
C GLU A 47 24.41 58.37 -3.03
N LYS A 48 24.47 58.69 -1.74
CA LYS A 48 24.21 57.73 -0.64
C LYS A 48 22.80 57.15 -0.69
N GLU A 49 21.79 57.97 -0.94
CA GLU A 49 20.41 57.52 -1.13
C GLU A 49 20.32 56.58 -2.32
N SER A 50 20.91 56.94 -3.46
CA SER A 50 20.92 56.09 -4.65
C SER A 50 21.60 54.74 -4.42
N VAL A 51 22.70 54.72 -3.66
CA VAL A 51 23.38 53.47 -3.24
C VAL A 51 22.50 52.68 -2.27
N CYS A 52 21.84 53.33 -1.31
CA CYS A 52 20.90 52.69 -0.39
C CYS A 52 19.72 52.03 -1.14
N TYR A 53 19.11 52.75 -2.09
CA TYR A 53 18.06 52.22 -2.96
C TYR A 53 18.57 51.05 -3.81
N ALA A 54 19.75 51.17 -4.42
CA ALA A 54 20.34 50.10 -5.21
C ALA A 54 20.61 48.84 -4.38
N VAL A 55 21.15 48.99 -3.16
CA VAL A 55 21.39 47.88 -2.23
C VAL A 55 20.07 47.23 -1.80
N ALA A 56 19.05 48.02 -1.46
CA ALA A 56 17.73 47.50 -1.10
C ALA A 56 17.07 46.71 -2.25
N ILE A 57 17.20 47.19 -3.48
CA ILE A 57 16.71 46.49 -4.69
C ILE A 57 17.46 45.17 -4.89
N VAL A 58 18.78 45.16 -4.75
CA VAL A 58 19.59 43.93 -4.89
C VAL A 58 19.21 42.91 -3.82
N MET A 59 19.06 43.32 -2.56
CA MET A 59 18.61 42.44 -1.48
C MET A 59 17.22 41.86 -1.76
N PHE A 60 16.28 42.70 -2.20
CA PHE A 60 14.93 42.25 -2.54
C PHE A 60 14.92 41.23 -3.69
N LEU A 61 15.69 41.48 -4.76
CA LEU A 61 15.84 40.54 -5.87
C LEU A 61 16.49 39.22 -5.44
N GLN A 62 17.44 39.26 -4.50
CA GLN A 62 18.05 38.07 -3.95
C GLN A 62 17.07 37.26 -3.09
N THR A 63 16.23 37.92 -2.30
CA THR A 63 15.16 37.27 -1.53
C THR A 63 14.14 36.60 -2.45
N ILE A 64 13.69 37.26 -3.52
CA ILE A 64 12.79 36.66 -4.51
C ILE A 64 13.41 35.39 -5.10
N LYS A 65 14.67 35.46 -5.55
CA LYS A 65 15.37 34.29 -6.10
C LYS A 65 15.54 33.16 -5.09
N HIS A 66 15.70 33.48 -3.80
CA HIS A 66 15.76 32.47 -2.75
C HIS A 66 14.41 31.78 -2.57
N MET A 67 13.34 32.57 -2.48
CA MET A 67 11.97 32.06 -2.34
C MET A 67 11.57 31.19 -3.54
N GLU A 68 11.91 31.58 -4.77
CA GLU A 68 11.67 30.78 -5.97
C GLU A 68 12.39 29.42 -5.90
N LYS A 69 13.64 29.41 -5.44
CA LYS A 69 14.40 28.16 -5.24
C LYS A 69 13.78 27.28 -4.17
N GLU A 70 13.36 27.86 -3.05
CA GLU A 70 12.67 27.12 -1.98
C GLU A 70 11.36 26.51 -2.48
N GLN A 71 10.58 27.25 -3.28
CA GLN A 71 9.34 26.74 -3.89
C GLN A 71 9.60 25.58 -4.85
N ILE A 72 10.69 25.65 -5.65
CA ILE A 72 11.09 24.54 -6.51
C ILE A 72 11.51 23.32 -5.70
N VAL A 73 12.24 23.50 -4.60
CA VAL A 73 12.64 22.40 -3.71
C VAL A 73 11.41 21.78 -3.04
N ALA A 74 10.49 22.59 -2.52
CA ALA A 74 9.25 22.14 -1.89
C ALA A 74 8.38 21.32 -2.87
N SER A 75 8.18 21.83 -4.10
CA SER A 75 7.39 21.11 -5.11
C SER A 75 8.06 19.80 -5.57
N LYS A 76 9.39 19.73 -5.62
CA LYS A 76 10.12 18.48 -5.90
C LYS A 76 9.96 17.48 -4.76
N LEU A 77 10.06 17.94 -3.52
CA LEU A 77 9.90 17.09 -2.34
C LEU A 77 8.49 16.49 -2.29
N GLU A 78 7.46 17.31 -2.52
CA GLU A 78 6.06 16.86 -2.56
C GLU A 78 5.83 15.81 -3.65
N LYS A 79 6.38 16.01 -4.86
CA LYS A 79 6.30 15.02 -5.93
C LYS A 79 6.96 13.70 -5.55
N MET A 80 8.15 13.76 -4.95
CA MET A 80 8.85 12.55 -4.48
C MET A 80 8.07 11.81 -3.40
N GLU A 81 7.43 12.54 -2.48
CA GLU A 81 6.58 11.95 -1.45
C GLU A 81 5.33 11.28 -2.05
N GLN A 82 4.65 11.97 -2.97
CA GLN A 82 3.49 11.41 -3.69
C GLN A 82 3.86 10.15 -4.49
N GLU A 83 5.00 10.16 -5.18
CA GLU A 83 5.49 9.00 -5.93
C GLU A 83 5.77 7.82 -5.00
N ARG A 84 6.44 8.04 -3.86
CA ARG A 84 6.69 6.99 -2.86
C ARG A 84 5.39 6.43 -2.30
N LEU A 85 4.45 7.28 -1.92
CA LEU A 85 3.15 6.86 -1.41
C LEU A 85 2.38 6.05 -2.46
N LYS A 86 2.47 6.45 -3.73
CA LYS A 86 1.87 5.73 -4.85
C LYS A 86 2.50 4.34 -5.02
N THR A 87 3.82 4.23 -5.02
CA THR A 87 4.52 2.94 -5.10
C THR A 87 4.12 2.01 -3.97
N ILE A 88 4.09 2.51 -2.74
CA ILE A 88 3.69 1.73 -1.56
C ILE A 88 2.22 1.28 -1.69
N SER A 89 1.33 2.16 -2.11
CA SER A 89 -0.09 1.85 -2.34
C SER A 89 -0.27 0.77 -3.41
N ASP A 90 0.45 0.89 -4.52
CA ASP A 90 0.40 -0.08 -5.62
C ASP A 90 0.95 -1.45 -5.18
N GLU A 91 2.01 -1.48 -4.37
CA GLU A 91 2.56 -2.71 -3.79
C GLU A 91 1.56 -3.39 -2.84
N PHE A 92 0.96 -2.65 -1.91
CA PHE A 92 -0.07 -3.21 -1.03
C PHE A 92 -1.28 -3.73 -1.81
N ARG A 93 -1.70 -3.01 -2.85
CA ARG A 93 -2.79 -3.46 -3.71
C ARG A 93 -2.43 -4.74 -4.45
N SER A 94 -1.19 -4.85 -4.94
CA SER A 94 -0.70 -6.08 -5.58
C SER A 94 -0.67 -7.26 -4.60
N GLN A 95 -0.15 -7.05 -3.39
CA GLN A 95 -0.15 -8.08 -2.34
C GLN A 95 -1.57 -8.51 -1.95
N LEU A 96 -2.48 -7.56 -1.81
CA LEU A 96 -3.88 -7.82 -1.49
C LEU A 96 -4.54 -8.66 -2.58
N ASN A 97 -4.39 -8.27 -3.86
CA ASN A 97 -4.91 -9.03 -4.98
C ASN A 97 -4.31 -10.44 -5.06
N SER A 98 -3.01 -10.59 -4.83
CA SER A 98 -2.35 -11.90 -4.79
C SER A 98 -2.89 -12.77 -3.66
N SER A 99 -3.12 -12.18 -2.48
CA SER A 99 -3.70 -12.90 -1.34
C SER A 99 -5.16 -13.29 -1.60
N GLU A 100 -5.94 -12.43 -2.24
CA GLU A 100 -7.33 -12.71 -2.60
C GLU A 100 -7.41 -13.86 -3.60
N GLU A 101 -6.56 -13.87 -4.62
CA GLU A 101 -6.51 -14.95 -5.61
C GLU A 101 -6.12 -16.28 -4.94
N ARG A 102 -5.13 -16.25 -4.03
CA ARG A 102 -4.78 -17.43 -3.23
C ARG A 102 -5.94 -17.92 -2.38
N LEU A 103 -6.71 -17.02 -1.76
CA LEU A 103 -7.90 -17.41 -1.00
C LEU A 103 -8.97 -18.03 -1.90
N ARG A 104 -9.23 -17.44 -3.07
CA ARG A 104 -10.19 -18.00 -4.04
C ARG A 104 -9.81 -19.40 -4.51
N THR A 105 -8.53 -19.62 -4.82
CA THR A 105 -8.06 -20.96 -5.22
C THR A 105 -8.24 -21.98 -4.11
N VAL A 106 -7.86 -21.64 -2.87
CA VAL A 106 -8.04 -22.51 -1.70
C VAL A 106 -9.52 -22.80 -1.45
N GLU A 107 -10.38 -21.78 -1.54
CA GLU A 107 -11.83 -21.93 -1.37
C GLU A 107 -12.42 -22.86 -2.44
N SER A 108 -12.04 -22.66 -3.70
CA SER A 108 -12.43 -23.54 -4.81
C SER A 108 -12.01 -25.00 -4.53
N THR A 109 -10.74 -25.24 -4.21
CA THR A 109 -10.25 -26.59 -3.89
C THR A 109 -10.96 -27.20 -2.67
N LEU A 110 -11.22 -26.40 -1.64
CA LEU A 110 -11.92 -26.86 -0.44
C LEU A 110 -13.36 -27.28 -0.76
N THR A 111 -14.08 -26.48 -1.55
CA THR A 111 -15.45 -26.82 -1.95
C THR A 111 -15.49 -28.10 -2.81
N GLU A 112 -14.55 -28.26 -3.74
CA GLU A 112 -14.43 -29.46 -4.57
C GLU A 112 -14.17 -30.72 -3.71
N LYS A 113 -13.16 -30.69 -2.84
CA LYS A 113 -12.84 -31.81 -1.95
C LYS A 113 -13.98 -32.11 -0.98
N ASN A 114 -14.67 -31.08 -0.46
CA ASN A 114 -15.83 -31.26 0.41
C ASN A 114 -17.00 -31.92 -0.33
N ASN A 115 -17.27 -31.52 -1.58
CA ASN A 115 -18.30 -32.14 -2.41
C ASN A 115 -17.96 -33.61 -2.71
N ALA A 116 -16.69 -33.91 -3.02
CA ALA A 116 -16.23 -35.28 -3.25
C ALA A 116 -16.44 -36.17 -2.00
N ILE A 117 -16.07 -35.68 -0.81
CA ILE A 117 -16.30 -36.38 0.46
C ILE A 117 -17.80 -36.58 0.69
N MET A 118 -18.63 -35.57 0.46
CA MET A 118 -20.07 -35.68 0.64
C MET A 118 -20.65 -36.78 -0.26
N VAL A 119 -20.32 -36.77 -1.56
CA VAL A 119 -20.78 -37.79 -2.51
C VAL A 119 -20.33 -39.19 -2.08
N SER A 120 -19.04 -39.35 -1.75
CA SER A 120 -18.50 -40.63 -1.25
C SER A 120 -19.22 -41.11 0.01
N SER A 121 -19.47 -40.20 0.97
CA SER A 121 -20.16 -40.54 2.22
C SER A 121 -21.61 -40.99 2.01
N VAL A 122 -22.33 -40.37 1.07
CA VAL A 122 -23.70 -40.75 0.71
C VAL A 122 -23.71 -42.11 0.04
N GLN A 123 -22.77 -42.35 -0.89
CA GLN A 123 -22.61 -43.65 -1.54
C GLN A 123 -22.33 -44.76 -0.51
N LEU A 124 -21.37 -44.56 0.40
CA LEU A 124 -21.04 -45.52 1.46
C LEU A 124 -22.25 -45.83 2.36
N LYS A 125 -23.07 -44.82 2.69
CA LYS A 125 -24.32 -45.03 3.43
C LYS A 125 -25.31 -45.90 2.66
N ILE A 126 -25.51 -45.64 1.37
CA ILE A 126 -26.41 -46.43 0.52
C ILE A 126 -25.96 -47.90 0.47
N ILE A 127 -24.67 -48.11 0.24
CA ILE A 127 -24.06 -49.44 0.20
C ILE A 127 -24.27 -50.18 1.51
N TRP A 128 -24.02 -49.49 2.63
CA TRP A 128 -24.20 -50.07 3.95
C TRP A 128 -25.67 -50.46 4.22
N ILE A 129 -26.63 -49.61 3.83
CA ILE A 129 -28.06 -49.91 3.93
C ILE A 129 -28.42 -51.15 3.10
N GLN A 130 -27.90 -51.25 1.86
CA GLN A 130 -28.13 -52.42 1.00
C GLN A 130 -27.55 -53.70 1.62
N LYS A 131 -26.33 -53.65 2.16
CA LYS A 131 -25.71 -54.80 2.85
C LYS A 131 -26.56 -55.25 4.04
N ILE A 132 -27.10 -54.33 4.84
CA ILE A 132 -27.97 -54.66 5.98
C ILE A 132 -29.28 -55.28 5.52
N GLN A 133 -29.95 -54.69 4.53
CA GLN A 133 -31.21 -55.21 4.02
C GLN A 133 -31.05 -56.63 3.46
N LEU A 134 -29.99 -56.85 2.69
CA LEU A 134 -29.68 -58.15 2.10
C LEU A 134 -29.32 -59.19 3.18
N THR A 135 -28.50 -58.80 4.16
CA THR A 135 -28.15 -59.67 5.30
C THR A 135 -29.41 -60.10 6.06
N ARG A 136 -30.26 -59.14 6.41
CA ARG A 136 -31.51 -59.38 7.12
C ARG A 136 -32.45 -60.30 6.33
N HIS A 137 -32.52 -60.12 5.00
CA HIS A 137 -33.32 -60.99 4.14
C HIS A 137 -32.84 -62.45 4.19
N TYR A 138 -31.52 -62.67 4.07
CA TYR A 138 -30.95 -64.01 4.18
C TYR A 138 -31.12 -64.62 5.58
N GLU A 139 -30.97 -63.84 6.64
CA GLU A 139 -31.25 -64.31 8.01
C GLU A 139 -32.68 -64.83 8.16
N TYR A 140 -33.67 -64.15 7.58
CA TYR A 140 -35.06 -64.63 7.55
C TYR A 140 -35.20 -65.93 6.75
N MET A 141 -34.51 -66.07 5.63
CA MET A 141 -34.50 -67.30 4.83
C MET A 141 -33.93 -68.51 5.58
N GLY A 142 -33.08 -68.30 6.59
CA GLY A 142 -32.55 -69.37 7.45
C GLY A 142 -33.60 -70.12 8.27
N ASN A 143 -34.84 -69.61 8.34
CA ASN A 143 -35.95 -70.31 9.01
C ASN A 143 -36.65 -71.34 8.10
N PHE A 144 -36.36 -71.32 6.80
CA PHE A 144 -36.96 -72.20 5.80
C PHE A 144 -36.01 -73.35 5.42
N ILE A 145 -36.53 -74.33 4.71
CA ILE A 145 -35.74 -75.40 4.10
C ILE A 145 -35.45 -75.00 2.66
N ALA A 146 -34.17 -74.97 2.28
CA ALA A 146 -33.71 -74.71 0.92
C ALA A 146 -33.63 -76.00 0.09
N THR A 147 -34.02 -75.93 -1.17
CA THR A 147 -33.73 -77.01 -2.13
C THR A 147 -32.26 -77.05 -2.53
N LYS A 148 -31.76 -78.26 -2.79
CA LYS A 148 -30.39 -78.46 -3.30
C LYS A 148 -30.24 -78.10 -4.78
N THR A 149 -31.34 -78.12 -5.53
CA THR A 149 -31.38 -77.80 -6.96
C THR A 149 -31.49 -76.31 -7.19
N GLN A 150 -30.99 -75.85 -8.35
CA GLN A 150 -31.18 -74.48 -8.81
C GLN A 150 -32.42 -74.40 -9.72
N PRO A 151 -33.24 -73.33 -9.62
CA PRO A 151 -33.16 -72.26 -8.64
C PRO A 151 -33.47 -72.75 -7.22
N THR A 152 -32.72 -72.24 -6.23
CA THR A 152 -32.96 -72.57 -4.82
C THR A 152 -34.26 -71.94 -4.37
N ILE A 153 -35.20 -72.78 -3.95
CA ILE A 153 -36.50 -72.37 -3.41
C ILE A 153 -36.55 -72.69 -1.91
N PHE A 154 -37.19 -71.79 -1.17
CA PHE A 154 -37.35 -71.90 0.28
C PHE A 154 -38.79 -72.28 0.60
N TRP A 155 -38.96 -73.29 1.45
CA TRP A 155 -40.28 -73.79 1.84
C TRP A 155 -40.30 -74.20 3.31
N VAL A 156 -41.49 -74.26 3.91
CA VAL A 156 -41.69 -74.69 5.30
C VAL A 156 -42.78 -75.77 5.33
N PRO A 157 -42.50 -76.94 5.93
CA PRO A 157 -43.50 -77.99 6.14
C PRO A 157 -44.49 -77.57 7.24
N ARG A 158 -45.72 -78.11 7.18
CA ARG A 158 -46.74 -77.88 8.22
C ARG A 158 -46.35 -78.50 9.57
N ASN A 159 -45.71 -79.67 9.55
CA ASN A 159 -45.26 -80.40 10.73
C ASN A 159 -43.76 -80.70 10.62
N PHE A 160 -43.02 -80.52 11.71
CA PHE A 160 -41.58 -80.81 11.77
C PHE A 160 -41.32 -82.24 12.24
N ASN A 161 -40.39 -82.92 11.59
CA ASN A 161 -39.77 -84.17 12.05
C ASN A 161 -38.24 -83.95 12.19
N ALA A 162 -37.53 -84.91 12.79
CA ALA A 162 -36.09 -84.79 13.02
C ALA A 162 -35.27 -84.63 11.72
N ASP A 163 -35.69 -85.27 10.64
CA ASP A 163 -35.03 -85.17 9.33
C ASP A 163 -35.17 -83.77 8.71
N LEU A 164 -36.36 -83.17 8.83
CA LEU A 164 -36.64 -81.80 8.37
C LEU A 164 -35.89 -80.77 9.21
N GLU A 165 -35.67 -81.05 10.50
CA GLU A 165 -34.82 -80.20 11.34
C GLU A 165 -33.35 -80.23 10.89
N THR A 166 -32.87 -81.40 10.48
CA THR A 166 -31.53 -81.56 9.90
C THR A 166 -31.39 -80.76 8.59
N LEU A 167 -32.41 -80.82 7.71
CA LEU A 167 -32.46 -80.03 6.47
C LEU A 167 -32.52 -78.51 6.74
N ARG A 168 -33.24 -78.09 7.78
CA ARG A 168 -33.25 -76.69 8.23
C ARG A 168 -31.89 -76.26 8.76
N GLY A 169 -31.21 -77.12 9.51
CA GLY A 169 -29.83 -76.90 9.97
C GLY A 169 -28.85 -76.70 8.82
N ALA A 170 -28.94 -77.52 7.77
CA ALA A 170 -28.14 -77.36 6.56
C ALA A 170 -28.43 -76.02 5.85
N THR A 171 -29.71 -75.61 5.81
CA THR A 171 -30.10 -74.32 5.23
C THR A 171 -29.55 -73.16 6.04
N LYS A 172 -29.62 -73.20 7.38
CA LYS A 172 -28.99 -72.19 8.25
C LYS A 172 -27.50 -72.06 7.97
N HIS A 173 -26.80 -73.18 7.85
CA HIS A 173 -25.36 -73.16 7.54
C HIS A 173 -25.07 -72.50 6.17
N PHE A 174 -25.84 -72.85 5.13
CA PHE A 174 -25.74 -72.22 3.81
C PHE A 174 -25.98 -70.70 3.89
N ILE A 175 -27.00 -70.27 4.63
CA ILE A 175 -27.33 -68.86 4.85
C ILE A 175 -26.20 -68.13 5.58
N THR A 176 -25.62 -68.72 6.63
CA THR A 176 -24.48 -68.14 7.35
C THR A 176 -23.29 -67.91 6.42
N GLN A 177 -23.00 -68.85 5.51
CA GLN A 177 -21.95 -68.66 4.51
C GLN A 177 -22.27 -67.51 3.54
N LYS A 178 -23.54 -67.37 3.12
CA LYS A 178 -23.96 -66.24 2.26
C LYS A 178 -23.85 -64.90 2.95
N VAL A 179 -24.27 -64.80 4.22
CA VAL A 179 -24.11 -63.59 5.03
C VAL A 179 -22.64 -63.23 5.20
N ALA A 180 -21.79 -64.22 5.50
CA ALA A 180 -20.34 -64.01 5.61
C ALA A 180 -19.74 -63.50 4.29
N ALA A 181 -20.16 -64.06 3.15
CA ALA A 181 -19.72 -63.61 1.83
C ALA A 181 -20.17 -62.17 1.52
N ILE A 182 -21.38 -61.77 1.91
CA ILE A 182 -21.86 -60.38 1.75
C ILE A 182 -21.00 -59.42 2.57
N ALA A 183 -20.69 -59.79 3.82
CA ALA A 183 -19.86 -59.00 4.72
C ALA A 183 -18.45 -58.78 4.15
N SER A 184 -17.82 -59.85 3.62
CA SER A 184 -16.48 -59.80 3.03
C SER A 184 -16.43 -59.25 1.60
N SER A 185 -17.59 -59.03 0.96
CA SER A 185 -17.60 -58.63 -0.44
C SER A 185 -17.43 -57.12 -0.65
N ASP A 186 -16.72 -56.81 -1.72
CA ASP A 186 -16.55 -55.47 -2.28
C ASP A 186 -17.52 -55.20 -3.43
N TYR A 187 -18.65 -55.92 -3.50
CA TYR A 187 -19.63 -55.83 -4.60
C TYR A 187 -20.16 -54.41 -4.90
N PHE A 188 -19.94 -53.48 -3.97
CA PHE A 188 -20.36 -52.10 -4.11
C PHE A 188 -19.23 -51.10 -3.90
N SER A 189 -17.98 -51.55 -3.83
CA SER A 189 -16.82 -50.66 -3.77
C SER A 189 -16.74 -49.93 -5.09
N THR A 190 -17.16 -48.66 -5.10
CA THR A 190 -16.92 -47.77 -6.23
C THR A 190 -15.45 -47.42 -6.22
N ASP A 191 -14.77 -47.60 -7.37
CA ASP A 191 -13.43 -47.07 -7.61
C ASP A 191 -13.51 -45.54 -7.61
N ILE A 192 -13.59 -44.94 -6.43
CA ILE A 192 -13.47 -43.49 -6.27
C ILE A 192 -11.97 -43.20 -6.29
N ASN A 193 -11.40 -43.12 -7.49
CA ASN A 193 -10.08 -42.53 -7.69
C ASN A 193 -10.18 -41.04 -7.32
N ILE A 194 -9.79 -40.71 -6.09
CA ILE A 194 -9.53 -39.35 -5.67
C ILE A 194 -8.04 -39.10 -5.94
N GLU A 195 -7.73 -38.60 -7.14
CA GLU A 195 -6.46 -37.87 -7.35
C GLU A 195 -6.51 -36.48 -6.67
#